data_AF-Q10HP5-F1
#
_entry.id   AF-Q10HP5-F1
#
_cell.length_a   1.000
_cell.length_b   1.000
_cell.length_c   1.000
_cell.angle_alpha   90.00
_cell.angle_beta   90.00
_cell.angle_gamma   90.00
#
_symmetry.space_group_name_H-M   'P 1'
#
loop_
_entity.id
_entity.type
_entity.pdbx_description
1 polymer ?
#
loop_
_entity_poly.entity_id
_entity_poly.type
_entity_poly.pdbx_seq_one_letter_code
_entity_poly.pdbx_strand_id
1 'polypeptide(L)'
;MVATCTCMLFETHGIPCRHLIPVLRSAQLSELPRYYLLERFRKDCKKTHVFDADGILLEENTSNSNDPVMQKMLSEACNQMEKLILQAKQSAAAMQLLRDELVVLGDKLNEMVPEKELSQIEEFESYLGCSIPSQIEIHPPNDTRSRGRIKRIKGHNDKEKKQNKKIKKKERVPQRCKKCKQVVLHDSRNCPNKEPQQ
;
A
#
# COMPACT_ATOMS: atom_id res chain seq x y z
N MET A 1 17.54 -0.61 22.75
CA MET A 1 16.80 0.68 22.84
C MET A 1 15.87 0.80 21.64
N VAL A 2 14.59 1.10 21.86
CA VAL A 2 13.63 1.46 20.81
C VAL A 2 13.26 2.92 21.04
N ALA A 3 13.26 3.71 19.98
CA ALA A 3 12.92 5.13 20.02
C ALA A 3 11.83 5.39 19.00
N THR A 4 10.86 6.22 19.38
CA THR A 4 9.71 6.57 18.54
C THR A 4 9.82 8.02 18.14
N CYS A 5 9.40 8.37 16.93
CA CYS A 5 9.38 9.75 16.49
C CYS A 5 7.97 10.17 16.10
N THR A 6 7.55 11.36 16.53
CA THR A 6 6.24 11.92 16.19
C THR A 6 6.00 12.12 14.69
N CYS A 7 7.05 12.05 13.86
CA CYS A 7 6.91 12.06 12.40
C CYS A 7 6.35 10.76 11.82
N MET A 8 6.35 9.66 12.59
CA MET A 8 5.79 8.36 12.23
C MET A 8 6.37 7.72 10.95
N LEU A 9 7.58 8.12 10.51
CA LEU A 9 8.15 7.62 9.25
C LEU A 9 8.45 6.12 9.31
N PHE A 10 8.90 5.61 10.46
CA PHE A 10 9.16 4.19 10.60
C PHE A 10 7.86 3.39 10.61
N GLU A 11 6.81 3.91 11.24
CA GLU A 11 5.51 3.30 11.33
C GLU A 11 4.76 3.30 9.99
N THR A 12 4.99 4.32 9.16
CA THR A 12 4.35 4.46 7.84
C THR A 12 5.16 3.83 6.71
N HIS A 13 6.47 4.02 6.71
CA HIS A 13 7.38 3.64 5.63
C HIS A 13 8.45 2.67 6.08
N GLY A 14 8.46 2.15 7.31
CA GLY A 14 9.45 1.18 7.77
C GLY A 14 10.89 1.67 7.83
N ILE A 15 11.12 2.97 7.63
CA ILE A 15 12.46 3.56 7.52
C ILE A 15 12.67 4.51 8.71
N PRO A 16 13.74 4.32 9.50
CA PRO A 16 14.11 5.26 10.57
C PRO A 16 14.26 6.68 10.03
N CYS A 17 13.55 7.65 10.63
CA CYS A 17 13.61 9.03 10.16
C CYS A 17 14.93 9.71 10.54
N ARG A 18 15.20 10.85 9.89
CA ARG A 18 16.34 11.73 10.23
C ARG A 18 16.36 12.22 11.68
N HIS A 19 15.23 12.19 12.39
CA HIS A 19 15.17 12.56 13.81
C HIS A 19 15.56 11.39 14.73
N LEU A 20 15.28 10.16 14.29
CA LEU A 20 15.55 8.94 15.03
C LEU A 20 17.04 8.55 14.95
N ILE A 21 17.65 8.70 13.77
CA ILE A 21 19.05 8.34 13.51
C ILE A 21 20.03 9.03 14.50
N PRO A 22 19.95 10.35 14.76
CA PRO A 22 20.79 11.00 15.77
C PRO A 22 20.62 10.45 17.18
N VAL A 23 19.38 10.11 17.59
CA VAL A 23 19.11 9.53 18.92
C VAL A 23 19.76 8.15 19.06
N LEU A 24 19.70 7.33 18.00
CA LEU A 24 20.39 6.03 17.99
C LEU A 24 21.92 6.20 18.06
N ARG A 25 22.47 7.19 17.36
CA ARG A 25 23.91 7.51 17.42
C ARG A 25 24.34 8.03 18.79
N SER A 26 23.53 8.88 19.44
CA SER A 26 23.83 9.37 20.80
C SER A 26 23.81 8.24 21.84
N ALA A 27 23.03 7.20 21.57
CA ALA A 27 23.01 5.97 22.37
C ALA A 27 24.19 5.00 22.05
N GLN A 28 25.16 5.45 21.25
CA GLN A 28 26.35 4.69 20.85
C GLN A 28 26.03 3.35 20.15
N LEU A 29 24.91 3.28 19.43
CA LEU A 29 24.58 2.12 18.61
C LEU A 29 25.32 2.22 17.27
N SER A 30 26.29 1.32 17.06
CA SER A 30 27.02 1.17 15.79
C SER A 30 26.17 0.49 14.71
N GLU A 31 25.21 -0.33 15.12
CA GLU A 31 24.29 -1.05 14.26
C GLU A 31 22.84 -0.65 14.54
N LEU A 32 22.01 -0.72 13.51
CA LEU A 32 20.60 -0.46 13.64
C LEU A 32 19.93 -1.60 14.46
N PRO A 33 19.20 -1.30 15.55
CA PRO A 33 18.51 -2.33 16.31
C PRO A 33 17.59 -3.19 15.46
N ARG A 34 17.50 -4.49 15.76
CA ARG A 34 16.65 -5.46 15.04
C ARG A 34 15.19 -5.01 14.88
N TYR A 35 14.68 -4.23 15.84
CA TYR A 35 13.34 -3.63 15.77
C TYR A 35 13.10 -2.82 14.48
N TYR A 36 14.13 -2.17 13.93
CA TYR A 36 14.01 -1.39 12.71
C TYR A 36 14.35 -2.17 11.43
N LEU A 37 14.71 -3.45 11.54
CA LEU A 37 15.00 -4.33 10.40
C LEU A 37 13.74 -5.13 10.05
N LEU A 38 12.83 -4.50 9.28
CA LEU A 38 11.62 -5.16 8.81
C LEU A 38 11.96 -6.27 7.80
N GLU A 39 11.17 -7.35 7.82
CA GLU A 39 11.38 -8.53 6.95
C GLU A 39 11.47 -8.17 5.48
N ARG A 40 10.59 -7.28 5.00
CA ARG A 40 10.58 -6.80 3.62
C ARG A 40 11.89 -6.18 3.12
N PHE A 41 12.76 -5.70 4.02
CA PHE A 41 14.04 -5.08 3.68
C PHE A 41 15.23 -6.03 3.80
N ARG A 42 15.02 -7.25 4.31
CA ARG A 42 16.10 -8.24 4.42
C ARG A 42 16.29 -8.97 3.10
N LYS A 43 17.49 -9.53 2.87
CA LYS A 43 17.80 -10.31 1.64
C LYS A 43 16.94 -11.56 1.51
N ASP A 44 16.44 -12.08 2.62
CA ASP A 44 15.54 -13.23 2.69
C ASP A 44 14.05 -12.85 2.64
N CYS A 45 13.71 -11.59 2.32
CA CYS A 45 12.30 -11.16 2.20
C CYS A 45 11.50 -11.98 1.18
N LYS A 46 12.15 -12.52 0.15
CA LYS A 46 11.53 -13.38 -0.86
C LYS A 46 11.34 -14.84 -0.42
N LYS A 47 11.85 -15.24 0.74
CA LYS A 47 11.72 -16.63 1.22
C LYS A 47 10.41 -16.88 1.95
N THR A 48 9.72 -15.83 2.39
CA THR A 48 8.45 -15.94 3.09
C THR A 48 7.30 -15.89 2.09
N HIS A 49 6.45 -16.91 2.13
CA HIS A 49 5.17 -16.94 1.43
C HIS A 49 4.38 -15.65 1.71
N VAL A 50 4.05 -14.88 0.67
CA VAL A 50 3.18 -13.70 0.77
C VAL A 50 1.77 -14.17 0.46
N PHE A 51 0.80 -13.78 1.28
CA PHE A 51 -0.61 -14.07 1.05
C PHE A 51 -1.37 -12.77 0.80
N ASP A 52 -2.40 -12.82 -0.03
CA ASP A 52 -3.33 -11.72 -0.20
C ASP A 52 -4.32 -11.63 0.98
N ALA A 53 -5.25 -10.67 0.90
CA ALA A 53 -6.26 -10.45 1.93
C ALA A 53 -7.24 -11.62 2.08
N ASP A 54 -7.36 -12.48 1.06
CA ASP A 54 -8.24 -13.64 1.01
C ASP A 54 -7.50 -14.93 1.42
N GLY A 55 -6.22 -14.84 1.78
CA GLY A 55 -5.38 -15.97 2.17
C GLY A 55 -4.82 -16.76 0.98
N ILE A 56 -4.90 -16.22 -0.23
CA ILE A 56 -4.33 -16.80 -1.45
C ILE A 56 -2.83 -16.46 -1.47
N LEU A 57 -2.02 -17.46 -1.73
CA LEU A 57 -0.58 -17.31 -1.84
C LEU A 57 -0.21 -16.47 -3.06
N LEU A 58 0.25 -15.23 -2.84
CA LEU A 58 0.86 -14.34 -3.81
C LEU A 58 2.30 -14.78 -4.07
N GLU A 59 2.49 -15.95 -4.66
CA GLU A 59 3.78 -16.36 -5.19
C GLU A 59 4.05 -15.65 -6.52
N GLU A 60 5.26 -15.14 -6.70
CA GLU A 60 5.79 -14.67 -7.99
C GLU A 60 6.00 -15.92 -8.87
N ASN A 61 4.92 -16.47 -9.47
CA ASN A 61 4.89 -17.62 -10.40
C ASN A 61 6.16 -18.49 -10.36
N THR A 62 6.46 -19.08 -9.20
CA THR A 62 7.34 -20.25 -9.12
C THR A 62 6.44 -21.47 -9.04
N SER A 63 5.69 -21.73 -10.11
CA SER A 63 5.13 -23.05 -10.41
C SER A 63 6.23 -24.11 -10.66
N ASN A 64 7.47 -23.85 -10.26
CA ASN A 64 8.52 -24.84 -10.13
C ASN A 64 8.41 -25.45 -8.74
N SER A 65 8.03 -26.73 -8.72
CA SER A 65 8.05 -27.61 -7.55
C SER A 65 9.23 -27.28 -6.62
N ASN A 66 9.02 -27.41 -5.31
CA ASN A 66 10.03 -27.35 -4.25
C ASN A 66 11.18 -28.37 -4.38
N ASP A 67 11.48 -28.89 -5.58
CA ASP A 67 12.58 -29.78 -5.85
C ASP A 67 13.91 -28.98 -5.84
N PRO A 68 14.74 -29.13 -4.79
CA PRO A 68 16.03 -28.46 -4.69
C PRO A 68 16.98 -28.86 -5.83
N VAL A 69 16.78 -30.04 -6.43
CA VAL A 69 17.59 -30.51 -7.56
C VAL A 69 17.30 -29.66 -8.80
N MET A 70 16.02 -29.47 -9.14
CA MET A 70 15.60 -28.61 -10.26
C MET A 70 16.05 -27.16 -10.07
N GLN A 71 15.93 -26.61 -8.86
CA GLN A 71 16.42 -25.27 -8.53
C GLN A 71 17.93 -25.13 -8.75
N LYS A 72 18.70 -26.13 -8.33
CA LYS A 72 20.16 -26.17 -8.57
C LYS A 72 20.47 -26.24 -10.07
N MET A 73 19.79 -27.11 -10.83
CA MET A 73 19.96 -27.22 -12.28
C MET A 73 19.64 -25.90 -13.00
N LEU A 74 18.56 -25.21 -12.60
CA LEU A 74 18.22 -23.89 -13.12
C LEU A 74 19.32 -22.86 -12.86
N SER A 75 19.83 -22.81 -11.63
CA SER A 75 20.92 -21.89 -11.29
C SER A 75 22.18 -22.16 -12.12
N GLU A 76 22.56 -23.43 -12.27
CA GLU A 76 23.71 -23.84 -13.08
C GLU A 76 23.54 -23.47 -14.56
N ALA A 77 22.36 -23.72 -15.13
CA ALA A 77 22.03 -23.35 -16.51
C ALA A 77 22.09 -21.83 -16.74
N CYS A 78 21.50 -21.04 -15.85
CA CYS A 78 21.53 -19.57 -15.93
C CYS A 78 22.96 -19.02 -15.85
N ASN A 79 23.76 -19.50 -14.89
CA ASN A 79 25.15 -19.08 -14.73
C ASN A 79 26.00 -19.41 -15.97
N GLN A 80 25.78 -20.60 -16.54
CA GLN A 80 26.48 -21.02 -17.75
C GLN A 80 26.08 -20.15 -18.96
N MET A 81 24.79 -19.82 -19.10
CA MET A 81 24.32 -18.93 -20.17
C MET A 81 24.92 -17.53 -20.05
N GLU A 82 24.93 -16.96 -18.84
CA GLU A 82 25.54 -15.65 -18.58
C GLU A 82 27.02 -15.64 -18.98
N LYS A 83 27.77 -16.67 -18.58
CA LYS A 83 29.17 -16.83 -18.98
C LYS A 83 29.35 -16.88 -20.50
N LEU A 84 28.52 -17.66 -21.20
CA LEU A 84 28.57 -17.76 -22.68
C LEU A 84 28.25 -16.41 -23.34
N ILE A 85 27.24 -15.68 -22.85
CA ILE A 85 26.87 -14.36 -23.36
C ILE A 85 28.03 -13.36 -23.17
N LEU A 86 28.67 -13.36 -21.99
CA LEU A 86 29.82 -12.49 -21.71
C LEU A 86 31.02 -12.79 -22.62
N GLN A 87 31.26 -14.06 -22.95
CA GLN A 87 32.30 -14.46 -23.91
C GLN A 87 31.95 -14.08 -25.34
N ALA A 88 30.73 -14.40 -25.78
CA ALA A 88 30.26 -14.17 -27.14
C ALA A 88 30.20 -12.67 -27.47
N LYS A 89 29.87 -11.81 -26.50
CA LYS A 89 29.80 -10.34 -26.67
C LYS A 89 31.08 -9.71 -27.26
N GLN A 90 32.22 -10.39 -27.16
CA GLN A 90 33.51 -9.91 -27.69
C GLN A 90 33.66 -10.07 -29.21
N SER A 91 32.78 -10.82 -29.89
CA SER A 91 32.86 -11.06 -31.33
C SER A 91 31.47 -11.20 -31.94
N ALA A 92 31.22 -10.47 -33.03
CA ALA A 92 29.97 -10.58 -33.78
C ALA A 92 29.72 -12.01 -34.30
N ALA A 93 30.77 -12.69 -34.77
CA ALA A 93 30.69 -14.08 -35.21
C ALA A 93 30.35 -15.04 -34.07
N ALA A 94 30.92 -14.81 -32.87
CA ALA A 94 30.60 -15.63 -31.70
C ALA A 94 29.16 -15.41 -31.21
N MET A 95 28.65 -14.18 -31.26
CA MET A 95 27.23 -13.89 -30.96
C MET A 95 26.27 -14.51 -31.98
N GLN A 96 26.65 -14.57 -33.26
CA GLN A 96 25.87 -15.26 -34.28
C GLN A 96 25.83 -16.76 -34.01
N LEU A 97 26.99 -17.38 -33.77
CA LEU A 97 27.06 -18.80 -33.37
C LEU A 97 26.17 -19.08 -32.16
N LEU A 98 26.29 -18.28 -31.09
CA LEU A 98 25.48 -18.46 -29.89
C LEU A 98 23.98 -18.38 -30.19
N ARG A 99 23.56 -17.43 -31.04
CA ARG A 99 22.15 -17.29 -31.45
C ARG A 99 21.66 -18.51 -32.22
N ASP A 100 22.43 -18.96 -33.20
CA ASP A 100 22.04 -20.07 -34.07
C ASP A 100 21.91 -21.37 -33.27
N GLU A 101 22.85 -21.63 -32.35
CA GLU A 101 22.78 -22.77 -31.43
C GLU A 101 21.59 -22.68 -30.46
N LEU A 102 21.23 -21.47 -30.00
CA LEU A 102 20.06 -21.27 -29.14
C LEU A 102 18.74 -21.54 -29.87
N VAL A 103 18.66 -21.21 -31.16
CA VAL A 103 17.49 -21.55 -32.00
C VAL A 103 17.36 -23.07 -32.11
N VAL A 104 18.45 -23.77 -32.46
CA VAL A 104 18.46 -25.23 -32.57
C VAL A 104 18.13 -25.90 -31.22
N LEU A 105 18.62 -25.36 -30.11
CA LEU A 105 18.27 -25.84 -28.78
C LEU A 105 16.79 -25.61 -28.46
N GLY A 106 16.24 -24.45 -28.82
CA GLY A 106 14.82 -24.13 -28.68
C GLY A 106 13.94 -25.12 -29.42
N ASP A 107 14.27 -25.45 -30.66
CA ASP A 107 13.55 -26.44 -31.47
C ASP A 107 13.53 -27.82 -30.79
N LYS A 108 14.69 -28.29 -30.30
CA LYS A 108 14.80 -29.56 -29.55
C LYS A 108 14.00 -29.55 -28.25
N LEU A 109 13.99 -28.43 -27.53
CA LEU A 109 13.20 -28.31 -26.30
C LEU A 109 11.70 -28.34 -26.61
N ASN A 110 11.27 -27.71 -27.70
CA ASN A 110 9.88 -27.74 -28.14
C ASN A 110 9.43 -29.15 -28.58
N GLU A 111 10.34 -29.97 -29.12
CA GLU A 111 10.05 -31.40 -29.40
C GLU A 111 9.87 -32.23 -28.12
N MET A 112 10.66 -31.96 -27.08
CA MET A 112 10.61 -32.68 -25.80
C MET A 112 9.44 -32.23 -24.92
N VAL A 113 9.19 -30.92 -24.91
CA VAL A 113 8.15 -30.25 -24.13
C VAL A 113 7.52 -29.23 -25.07
N PRO A 114 6.45 -29.60 -25.78
CA PRO A 114 5.74 -28.68 -26.65
C PRO A 114 5.35 -27.43 -25.88
N GLU A 115 5.66 -26.26 -26.43
CA GLU A 115 5.20 -25.00 -25.90
C GLU A 115 3.68 -25.06 -25.82
N LYS A 116 3.15 -25.05 -24.60
CA LYS A 116 1.71 -25.00 -24.39
C LYS A 116 1.32 -23.57 -24.72
N GLU A 117 0.86 -23.34 -25.95
CA GLU A 117 0.16 -22.09 -26.30
C GLU A 117 -1.06 -21.98 -25.38
N LEU A 118 -0.88 -21.22 -24.29
CA LEU A 118 -1.97 -20.87 -23.41
C LEU A 118 -2.86 -19.90 -24.19
N SER A 119 -4.15 -20.17 -24.22
CA SER A 119 -5.10 -19.16 -24.62
C SER A 119 -4.91 -17.90 -23.77
N GLN A 120 -5.23 -16.73 -24.31
CA GLN A 120 -5.16 -15.48 -23.55
C GLN A 120 -5.90 -15.57 -22.20
N ILE A 121 -6.99 -16.33 -22.15
CA ILE A 121 -7.74 -16.60 -20.91
C ILE A 121 -6.89 -17.42 -19.93
N GLU A 122 -6.30 -18.54 -20.36
CA GLU A 122 -5.43 -19.35 -19.51
C GLU A 122 -4.20 -18.60 -19.01
N GLU A 123 -3.63 -17.70 -19.81
CA GLU A 123 -2.53 -16.82 -19.39
C GLU A 123 -2.96 -15.90 -18.24
N PHE A 124 -4.12 -15.25 -18.37
CA PHE A 124 -4.67 -14.42 -17.30
C PHE A 124 -5.05 -15.24 -16.07
N GLU A 125 -5.67 -16.41 -16.23
CA GLU A 125 -6.03 -17.28 -15.10
C GLU A 125 -4.81 -17.79 -14.35
N SER A 126 -3.74 -18.14 -15.07
CA SER A 126 -2.43 -18.52 -14.49
C SER A 126 -1.81 -17.35 -13.71
N TYR A 127 -1.90 -16.13 -14.26
CA TYR A 127 -1.41 -14.93 -13.58
C TYR A 127 -2.23 -14.54 -12.34
N LEU A 128 -3.57 -14.68 -12.41
CA LEU A 128 -4.48 -14.34 -11.32
C LEU A 128 -4.54 -15.43 -10.24
N GLY A 129 -4.14 -16.66 -10.56
CA GLY A 129 -4.25 -17.83 -9.67
C GLY A 129 -5.69 -18.34 -9.49
N CYS A 130 -6.64 -17.87 -10.32
CA CYS A 130 -8.04 -18.26 -10.28
C CYS A 130 -8.67 -18.24 -11.67
N SER A 131 -9.73 -19.04 -11.86
CA SER A 131 -10.50 -19.05 -13.11
C SER A 131 -11.32 -17.78 -13.26
N ILE A 132 -11.33 -17.17 -14.44
CA ILE A 132 -12.13 -15.99 -14.75
C ILE A 132 -13.60 -16.43 -14.89
N PRO A 133 -14.53 -15.92 -14.07
CA PRO A 133 -15.93 -16.34 -14.14
C PRO A 133 -16.56 -15.93 -15.48
N SER A 134 -17.28 -16.86 -16.11
CA SER A 134 -17.97 -16.64 -17.39
C SER A 134 -19.14 -15.67 -17.30
N GLN A 135 -19.71 -15.48 -16.11
CA GLN A 135 -20.80 -14.55 -15.83
C GLN A 135 -20.47 -13.73 -14.58
N ILE A 136 -20.42 -12.40 -14.73
CA ILE A 136 -20.18 -11.46 -13.64
C ILE A 136 -21.46 -10.64 -13.43
N GLU A 137 -22.11 -10.82 -12.28
CA GLU A 137 -23.24 -9.97 -11.89
C GLU A 137 -22.73 -8.70 -11.20
N ILE A 138 -22.58 -7.62 -11.98
CA ILE A 138 -22.18 -6.31 -11.46
C ILE A 138 -23.42 -5.61 -10.89
N HIS A 139 -23.58 -5.64 -9.57
CA HIS A 139 -24.59 -4.83 -8.91
C HIS A 139 -24.12 -3.37 -8.79
N PRO A 140 -25.03 -2.38 -8.90
CA PRO A 140 -24.68 -1.00 -8.55
C PRO A 140 -24.21 -0.96 -7.09
N PRO A 141 -23.21 -0.13 -6.74
CA PRO A 141 -22.75 -0.04 -5.37
C PRO A 141 -23.92 0.36 -4.45
N ASN A 142 -24.16 -0.44 -3.40
CA ASN A 142 -25.24 -0.20 -2.44
C ASN A 142 -25.20 1.19 -1.79
N ASP A 143 -24.01 1.81 -1.74
CA ASP A 143 -23.79 3.10 -1.11
C ASP A 143 -23.32 4.14 -2.16
N THR A 144 -24.16 4.46 -3.15
CA THR A 144 -23.99 5.70 -3.90
C THR A 144 -24.36 6.86 -2.98
N ARG A 145 -23.41 7.29 -2.13
CA ARG A 145 -23.54 8.60 -1.49
C ARG A 145 -23.42 9.64 -2.58
N SER A 146 -24.58 10.14 -3.01
CA SER A 146 -24.71 11.33 -3.84
C SER A 146 -23.69 12.38 -3.38
N ARG A 147 -22.92 12.91 -4.34
CA ARG A 147 -22.00 14.03 -4.12
C ARG A 147 -22.62 15.03 -3.14
N GLY A 148 -21.91 15.37 -2.06
CA GLY A 148 -22.31 16.46 -1.15
C GLY A 148 -22.30 16.18 0.36
N ARG A 149 -22.07 14.94 0.83
CA ARG A 149 -21.96 14.68 2.28
C ARG A 149 -20.99 13.57 2.67
N ILE A 150 -19.78 13.57 2.10
CA ILE A 150 -18.68 12.81 2.70
C ILE A 150 -18.26 13.57 3.97
N LYS A 151 -18.56 13.00 5.14
CA LYS A 151 -17.97 13.49 6.39
C LYS A 151 -16.46 13.30 6.25
N ARG A 152 -15.71 14.40 6.15
CA ARG A 152 -14.24 14.42 6.20
C ARG A 152 -13.73 13.42 7.23
N ILE A 153 -12.79 12.55 6.84
CA ILE A 153 -12.05 11.70 7.79
C ILE A 153 -11.38 12.65 8.77
N LYS A 154 -11.81 12.59 10.03
CA LYS A 154 -11.28 13.46 11.06
C LYS A 154 -9.84 13.08 11.37
N GLY A 155 -8.91 13.97 11.03
CA GLY A 155 -7.53 13.86 11.49
C GLY A 155 -7.42 14.01 13.01
N HIS A 156 -6.26 13.66 13.57
CA HIS A 156 -5.96 13.76 15.00
C HIS A 156 -6.43 15.09 15.62
N ASN A 157 -6.20 16.21 14.92
CA ASN A 157 -6.51 17.57 15.38
C ASN A 157 -8.02 17.89 15.46
N ASP A 158 -8.90 17.10 14.84
CA ASP A 158 -10.36 17.33 14.85
C ASP A 158 -11.05 16.74 16.09
N LYS A 159 -10.38 15.84 16.82
CA LYS A 159 -10.97 15.13 17.96
C LYS A 159 -11.18 16.06 19.15
N GLU A 160 -10.25 16.97 19.43
CA GLU A 160 -10.25 17.78 20.65
C GLU A 160 -11.25 18.95 20.62
N LYS A 161 -11.48 19.60 19.46
CA LYS A 161 -12.23 20.86 19.41
C LYS A 161 -13.73 20.76 19.73
N LYS A 162 -14.34 19.55 19.72
CA LYS A 162 -15.80 19.42 19.84
C LYS A 162 -16.33 19.48 21.27
N GLN A 163 -15.56 19.16 22.30
CA GLN A 163 -16.06 19.23 23.67
C GLN A 163 -16.26 20.70 24.11
N ASN A 164 -15.33 21.61 23.79
CA ASN A 164 -15.42 23.01 24.21
C ASN A 164 -16.52 23.83 23.48
N LYS A 165 -16.86 23.52 22.22
CA LYS A 165 -17.91 24.27 21.50
C LYS A 165 -19.34 23.96 21.94
N LYS A 166 -19.60 22.78 22.50
CA LYS A 166 -20.96 22.42 22.97
C LYS A 166 -21.35 23.13 24.27
N ILE A 167 -20.38 23.41 25.14
CA ILE A 167 -20.63 24.08 26.41
C ILE A 167 -20.98 25.56 26.19
N LYS A 168 -20.22 26.28 25.34
CA LYS A 168 -20.44 27.71 25.08
C LYS A 168 -21.76 28.07 24.38
N LYS A 169 -22.47 27.12 23.76
CA LYS A 169 -23.67 27.43 22.94
C LYS A 169 -24.99 27.43 23.74
N LYS A 170 -24.99 26.98 24.99
CA LYS A 170 -26.21 26.89 25.82
C LYS A 170 -26.42 28.08 26.76
N GLU A 171 -25.41 28.90 26.98
CA GLU A 171 -25.52 30.07 27.85
C GLU A 171 -26.13 31.23 27.06
N ARG A 172 -27.40 31.59 27.36
CA ARG A 172 -27.99 32.81 26.83
C ARG A 172 -27.27 33.99 27.48
N VAL A 173 -26.42 34.67 26.70
CA VAL A 173 -25.70 35.85 27.18
C VAL A 173 -26.67 37.04 27.28
N PRO A 174 -26.74 37.75 28.42
CA PRO A 174 -27.52 38.98 28.53
C PRO A 174 -27.09 40.01 27.49
N GLN A 175 -28.06 40.65 26.84
CA GLN A 175 -27.81 41.67 25.82
C GLN A 175 -28.66 42.91 26.13
N ARG A 176 -28.21 44.10 25.73
CA ARG A 176 -28.99 45.33 25.93
C ARG A 176 -30.16 45.36 24.94
N CYS A 177 -31.38 45.32 25.45
CA CYS A 177 -32.58 45.44 24.63
C CYS A 177 -32.70 46.87 24.09
N LYS A 178 -32.84 47.04 22.77
CA LYS A 178 -32.99 48.39 22.16
C LYS A 178 -34.28 49.12 22.56
N LYS A 179 -35.32 48.40 23.00
CA LYS A 179 -36.62 48.99 23.43
C LYS A 179 -36.60 49.47 24.89
N CYS A 180 -36.35 48.58 25.86
CA CYS A 180 -36.35 48.96 27.29
C CYS A 180 -35.00 49.48 27.80
N LYS A 181 -33.93 49.41 26.99
CA LYS A 181 -32.55 49.81 27.32
C LYS A 181 -31.91 49.05 28.49
N GLN A 182 -32.55 47.99 28.99
CA GLN A 182 -32.01 47.13 30.05
C GLN A 182 -31.13 46.00 29.48
N VAL A 183 -30.16 45.52 30.26
CA VAL A 183 -29.32 44.35 29.93
C VAL A 183 -30.01 43.10 30.46
N VAL A 184 -30.60 42.32 29.56
CA VAL A 184 -31.59 41.29 29.87
C VAL A 184 -31.50 40.14 28.86
N LEU A 185 -32.22 39.05 29.11
CA LEU A 185 -32.25 37.85 28.25
C LEU A 185 -33.26 37.95 27.08
N HIS A 186 -33.60 39.16 26.64
CA HIS A 186 -34.46 39.41 25.49
C HIS A 186 -33.90 40.55 24.63
N ASP A 187 -34.28 40.61 23.36
CA ASP A 187 -33.96 41.71 22.45
C ASP A 187 -35.20 42.59 22.19
N SER A 188 -35.11 43.58 21.29
CA SER A 188 -36.24 44.46 20.97
C SER A 188 -37.41 43.76 20.27
N ARG A 189 -37.21 42.55 19.72
CA ARG A 189 -38.28 41.77 19.09
C ARG A 189 -39.18 41.14 20.16
N ASN A 190 -38.60 40.73 21.28
CA ASN A 190 -39.24 39.99 22.36
C ASN A 190 -39.35 40.80 23.66
N CYS A 191 -39.18 42.12 23.58
CA CYS A 191 -39.23 43.02 24.73
C CYS A 191 -40.65 43.05 25.33
N PRO A 192 -40.85 42.78 26.62
CA PRO A 192 -42.17 42.85 27.25
C PRO A 192 -42.75 44.27 27.26
N ASN A 193 -41.90 45.31 27.24
CA ASN A 193 -42.32 46.71 27.11
C ASN A 193 -42.62 47.11 25.64
N LYS A 194 -43.03 46.16 24.79
CA LYS A 194 -43.53 46.45 23.44
C LYS A 194 -44.97 46.95 23.61
N GLU A 195 -45.20 48.26 23.48
CA GLU A 195 -46.57 48.75 23.28
C GLU A 195 -47.17 48.05 22.05
N PRO A 196 -48.42 47.55 22.14
CA PRO A 196 -49.15 47.11 20.96
C PRO A 196 -49.24 48.30 20.01
N GLN A 197 -48.84 48.10 18.75
CA GLN A 197 -49.14 49.09 17.72
C GLN A 197 -50.66 49.15 17.60
N GLN A 198 -51.26 50.30 17.93
CA GLN A 198 -52.60 50.66 17.50
C GLN A 198 -52.60 50.91 15.99
#